data_AF-A0A5P8JWK1-F1
#
_entry.id   AF-A0A5P8JWK1-F1
#
_cell.length_a   1.000
_cell.length_b   1.000
_cell.length_c   1.000
_cell.angle_alpha   90.00
_cell.angle_beta   90.00
_cell.angle_gamma   90.00
#
_symmetry.space_group_name_H-M   'P 1'
#
loop_
_entity.id
_entity.type
_entity.pdbx_description
1 polymer ?
#
loop_
_entity_poly.entity_id
_entity_poly.type
_entity_poly.pdbx_seq_one_letter_code
_entity_poly.pdbx_strand_id
1 'polypeptide(L)'
;MRVTPCVYHEFKYQAASWGKARRVIVCSTHTADELVPWNHAFVVTSLASEAPETLFKTYRQRGNAENQIKELKCGFGFDKTDSSTFARNTARALITGIAYNLVQLFKQLFVSEDRRSTISSLRFSLFHIAGRITWHARRVMIHLASNYVYKNWFSRLMDEVHQLAT
;
A
#
# COMPACT_ATOMS: atom_id res chain seq x y z
N MET A 1 -6.59 17.85 -11.41
CA MET A 1 -7.16 16.62 -11.99
C MET A 1 -8.61 16.92 -12.34
N ARG A 2 -8.95 17.11 -13.62
CA ARG A 2 -10.35 17.34 -14.03
C ARG A 2 -11.11 16.04 -13.75
N VAL A 3 -12.09 16.08 -12.85
CA VAL A 3 -12.96 14.92 -12.61
C VAL A 3 -13.93 14.89 -13.77
N THR A 4 -13.70 13.98 -14.72
CA THR A 4 -14.66 13.73 -15.79
C THR A 4 -15.95 13.21 -15.15
N PRO A 5 -17.10 13.86 -15.36
CA PRO A 5 -18.35 13.39 -14.78
C PRO A 5 -18.64 11.96 -15.25
N CYS A 6 -18.89 11.06 -14.30
CA CYS A 6 -19.30 9.70 -14.59
C CYS A 6 -20.82 9.58 -14.46
N VAL A 7 -21.47 9.05 -15.48
CA VAL A 7 -22.88 8.67 -15.44
C VAL A 7 -22.96 7.18 -15.11
N TYR A 8 -23.71 6.85 -14.05
CA TYR A 8 -23.87 5.48 -13.60
C TYR A 8 -25.15 4.87 -14.15
N HIS A 9 -25.07 3.62 -14.60
CA HIS A 9 -26.23 2.82 -14.99
C HIS A 9 -26.15 1.43 -14.36
N GLU A 10 -27.27 0.87 -13.95
CA GLU A 10 -27.34 -0.42 -13.28
C GLU A 10 -28.31 -1.36 -13.99
N PHE A 11 -27.91 -2.62 -14.16
CA PHE A 11 -28.78 -3.68 -14.67
C PHE A 11 -28.39 -5.05 -14.15
N LYS A 12 -29.29 -6.03 -14.32
CA LYS A 12 -28.97 -7.44 -14.10
C LYS A 12 -28.52 -8.06 -15.41
N TYR A 13 -27.41 -8.78 -15.36
CA TYR A 13 -26.87 -9.48 -16.52
C TYR A 13 -26.47 -10.90 -16.16
N GLN A 14 -26.69 -11.82 -17.10
CA GLN A 14 -26.27 -13.21 -16.98
C GLN A 14 -25.54 -13.60 -18.26
N ALA A 15 -24.22 -13.79 -18.17
CA ALA A 15 -23.46 -14.40 -19.25
C ALA A 15 -23.83 -15.88 -19.37
N ALA A 16 -23.68 -16.48 -20.56
CA ALA A 16 -24.01 -17.87 -20.82
C ALA A 16 -23.27 -18.86 -19.89
N SER A 17 -22.05 -18.52 -19.45
CA SER A 17 -21.27 -19.35 -18.52
C SER A 17 -21.63 -19.17 -17.04
N TRP A 18 -22.57 -18.28 -16.71
CA TRP A 18 -22.92 -17.96 -15.33
C TRP A 18 -24.18 -18.70 -14.89
N GLY A 19 -24.09 -19.41 -13.77
CA GLY A 19 -25.25 -20.09 -13.17
C GLY A 19 -26.33 -19.18 -12.57
N LYS A 20 -26.12 -17.86 -12.53
CA LYS A 20 -27.14 -16.88 -12.10
C LYS A 20 -26.87 -15.48 -12.65
N ALA A 21 -27.93 -14.69 -12.79
CA ALA A 21 -27.84 -13.26 -13.08
C ALA A 21 -27.15 -12.51 -11.92
N ARG A 22 -26.29 -11.56 -12.27
CA ARG A 22 -25.57 -10.70 -11.32
C ARG A 22 -25.86 -9.23 -11.59
N ARG A 23 -25.73 -8.42 -10.54
CA ARG A 23 -25.80 -6.97 -10.61
C ARG A 23 -24.57 -6.45 -11.34
N VAL A 24 -24.78 -5.66 -12.39
CA VAL A 24 -23.73 -5.00 -13.18
C VAL A 24 -23.96 -3.51 -13.14
N ILE A 25 -22.92 -2.77 -12.78
CA ILE A 25 -22.91 -1.33 -12.72
C ILE A 25 -21.93 -0.81 -13.77
N VAL A 26 -22.36 0.16 -14.56
CA VAL A 26 -21.56 0.80 -15.60
C VAL A 26 -21.28 2.22 -15.18
N CYS A 27 -20.02 2.63 -15.26
CA CYS A 27 -19.59 4.00 -15.16
C CYS A 27 -19.19 4.46 -16.56
N SER A 28 -19.98 5.37 -17.13
CA SER A 28 -19.76 5.95 -18.45
C SER A 28 -19.13 7.32 -18.27
N THR A 29 -17.95 7.52 -18.83
CA THR A 29 -17.19 8.79 -18.74
C THR A 29 -16.99 9.36 -20.13
N HIS A 30 -17.13 10.68 -20.26
CA HIS A 30 -16.93 11.40 -21.52
C HIS A 30 -15.87 12.48 -21.36
N THR A 31 -14.71 12.30 -21.98
CA THR A 31 -13.61 13.27 -21.94
C THR A 31 -13.91 14.42 -22.89
N ALA A 32 -13.91 15.66 -22.40
CA ALA A 32 -14.30 16.85 -23.20
C ALA A 32 -13.42 17.09 -24.44
N ASP A 33 -12.20 16.54 -24.47
CA ASP A 33 -11.23 16.73 -25.54
C ASP A 33 -11.20 15.57 -26.57
N GLU A 34 -12.11 14.58 -26.47
CA GLU A 34 -12.17 13.42 -27.38
C GLU A 34 -13.41 13.47 -28.30
N LEU A 35 -13.19 13.25 -29.61
CA LEU A 35 -14.21 13.24 -30.66
C LEU A 35 -14.96 11.88 -30.80
N VAL A 36 -14.63 10.86 -30.00
CA VAL A 36 -15.14 9.46 -30.10
C VAL A 36 -15.40 8.85 -28.70
N PRO A 37 -16.12 7.71 -28.61
CA PRO A 37 -17.30 7.54 -27.76
C PRO A 37 -17.00 7.38 -26.26
N TRP A 38 -18.05 7.46 -25.46
CA TRP A 38 -18.08 7.22 -24.02
C TRP A 38 -17.20 6.03 -23.58
N ASN A 39 -16.31 6.28 -22.62
CA ASN A 39 -15.52 5.25 -21.95
C ASN A 39 -16.37 4.56 -20.89
N HIS A 40 -16.63 3.27 -21.05
CA HIS A 40 -17.44 2.48 -20.14
C HIS A 40 -16.59 1.55 -19.28
N ALA A 41 -16.67 1.71 -17.96
CA ALA A 41 -16.14 0.75 -17.00
C ALA A 41 -17.29 -0.07 -16.40
N PHE A 42 -17.15 -1.39 -16.40
CA PHE A 42 -18.17 -2.31 -15.89
C PHE A 42 -17.68 -2.95 -14.59
N VAL A 43 -18.51 -2.95 -13.56
CA VAL A 43 -18.26 -3.70 -12.33
C VAL A 43 -19.42 -4.67 -12.07
N VAL A 44 -19.08 -5.95 -12.01
CA VAL A 44 -20.00 -7.03 -11.62
C VAL A 44 -19.86 -7.21 -10.11
N THR A 45 -20.97 -7.16 -9.38
CA THR A 45 -20.95 -7.20 -7.91
C THR A 45 -22.01 -8.14 -7.34
N SER A 46 -21.72 -8.72 -6.17
CA SER A 46 -22.68 -9.41 -5.32
C SER A 46 -23.26 -8.50 -4.22
N LEU A 47 -22.73 -7.28 -4.07
CA LEU A 47 -23.22 -6.30 -3.09
C LEU A 47 -24.54 -5.72 -3.60
N ALA A 48 -25.64 -6.02 -2.90
CA ALA A 48 -26.97 -5.65 -3.34
C ALA A 48 -27.32 -4.18 -3.06
N SER A 49 -26.87 -3.64 -1.92
CA SER A 49 -27.38 -2.36 -1.38
C SER A 49 -26.43 -1.17 -1.55
N GLU A 50 -25.21 -1.38 -2.01
CA GLU A 50 -24.21 -0.30 -2.15
C GLU A 50 -24.54 0.61 -3.34
N ALA A 51 -24.44 1.92 -3.13
CA ALA A 51 -24.61 2.90 -4.20
C ALA A 51 -23.52 2.74 -5.28
N PRO A 52 -23.85 2.90 -6.58
CA PRO A 52 -22.89 2.83 -7.69
C PRO A 52 -21.61 3.65 -7.47
N GLU A 53 -21.76 4.89 -6.98
CA GLU A 53 -20.65 5.80 -6.71
C GLU A 53 -19.69 5.26 -5.65
N THR A 54 -20.22 4.82 -4.51
CA THR A 54 -19.46 4.21 -3.42
C THR A 54 -18.75 2.95 -3.90
N LEU A 55 -19.45 2.11 -4.66
CA LEU A 55 -18.89 0.87 -5.18
C LEU A 55 -17.74 1.11 -6.15
N PHE A 56 -17.88 2.06 -7.09
CA PHE A 56 -16.80 2.43 -7.99
C PHE A 56 -15.64 3.10 -7.25
N LYS A 57 -15.91 3.94 -6.24
CA LYS A 57 -14.87 4.55 -5.40
C LYS A 57 -14.06 3.48 -4.67
N THR A 58 -14.74 2.50 -4.05
CA THR A 58 -14.10 1.37 -3.38
C THR A 58 -13.36 0.48 -4.36
N TYR A 59 -13.95 0.16 -5.52
CA TYR A 59 -13.31 -0.65 -6.54
C TYR A 59 -12.05 0.03 -7.09
N ARG A 60 -12.07 1.35 -7.30
CA ARG A 60 -10.89 2.13 -7.74
C ARG A 60 -9.75 2.07 -6.73
N GLN A 61 -10.02 1.92 -5.44
CA GLN A 61 -8.96 1.71 -4.43
C GLN A 61 -8.18 0.41 -4.66
N ARG A 62 -8.75 -0.57 -5.39
CA ARG A 62 -8.03 -1.79 -5.80
C ARG A 62 -6.80 -1.47 -6.66
N GLY A 63 -6.78 -0.37 -7.41
CA GLY A 63 -5.60 0.07 -8.14
C GLY A 63 -4.39 0.30 -7.22
N ASN A 64 -4.62 0.60 -5.94
CA ASN A 64 -3.55 0.73 -4.97
C ASN A 64 -2.86 -0.61 -4.64
N ALA A 65 -3.53 -1.75 -4.85
CA ALA A 65 -2.93 -3.06 -4.61
C ALA A 65 -1.71 -3.30 -5.52
N GLU A 66 -1.71 -2.75 -6.74
CA GLU A 66 -0.55 -2.81 -7.63
C GLU A 66 0.64 -2.05 -7.05
N ASN A 67 0.42 -0.86 -6.49
CA ASN A 67 1.47 -0.09 -5.82
C ASN A 67 2.04 -0.85 -4.61
N GLN A 68 1.17 -1.50 -3.83
CA GLN A 68 1.58 -2.32 -2.68
C GLN A 68 2.40 -3.54 -3.12
N ILE A 69 1.98 -4.24 -4.18
CA ILE A 69 2.73 -5.36 -4.76
C ILE A 69 4.09 -4.88 -5.29
N LYS A 70 4.12 -3.72 -5.94
CA LYS A 70 5.35 -3.10 -6.45
C LYS A 70 6.30 -2.73 -5.30
N GLU A 71 5.78 -2.17 -4.21
CA GLU A 71 6.56 -1.88 -3.01
C GLU A 71 7.11 -3.15 -2.35
N LEU A 72 6.29 -4.22 -2.26
CA LEU A 72 6.72 -5.51 -1.73
C LEU A 72 7.86 -6.11 -2.57
N LYS A 73 7.74 -6.07 -3.91
CA LYS A 73 8.78 -6.54 -4.84
C LYS A 73 10.03 -5.67 -4.75
N CYS A 74 9.94 -4.40 -5.11
CA CYS A 74 11.10 -3.53 -5.26
C CYS A 74 11.69 -3.04 -3.92
N GLY A 75 10.85 -2.88 -2.90
CA GLY A 75 11.25 -2.31 -1.61
C GLY A 75 11.75 -3.34 -0.60
N PHE A 76 11.28 -4.58 -0.69
CA PHE A 76 11.64 -5.68 0.22
C PHE A 76 12.24 -6.91 -0.49
N GLY A 77 12.35 -6.90 -1.82
CA GLY A 77 13.00 -7.96 -2.59
C GLY A 77 12.19 -9.24 -2.68
N PHE A 78 10.85 -9.15 -2.71
CA PHE A 78 9.99 -10.35 -2.80
C PHE A 78 10.20 -11.17 -4.08
N ASP A 79 10.71 -10.53 -5.13
CA ASP A 79 11.06 -11.14 -6.41
C ASP A 79 12.48 -11.76 -6.43
N LYS A 80 13.26 -11.66 -5.34
CA LYS A 80 14.60 -12.24 -5.22
C LYS A 80 14.52 -13.75 -4.97
N THR A 81 14.13 -14.53 -5.97
CA THR A 81 14.05 -16.00 -5.92
C THR A 81 15.22 -16.65 -6.67
N ASP A 82 16.44 -16.28 -6.32
CA ASP A 82 17.68 -16.73 -6.96
C ASP A 82 18.28 -18.02 -6.37
N SER A 83 17.60 -18.66 -5.40
CA SER A 83 18.08 -19.91 -4.82
C SER A 83 17.69 -21.12 -5.65
N SER A 84 18.53 -22.16 -5.61
CA SER A 84 18.33 -23.41 -6.37
C SER A 84 17.18 -24.30 -5.87
N THR A 85 16.62 -24.03 -4.69
CA THR A 85 15.54 -24.85 -4.11
C THR A 85 14.29 -24.03 -3.81
N PHE A 86 13.13 -24.62 -4.10
CA PHE A 86 11.83 -24.01 -3.83
C PHE A 86 11.66 -23.63 -2.35
N ALA A 87 12.05 -24.52 -1.43
CA ALA A 87 11.93 -24.28 0.00
C ALA A 87 12.68 -23.01 0.47
N ARG A 88 13.88 -22.73 -0.06
CA ARG A 88 14.66 -21.53 0.26
C ARG A 88 13.97 -20.27 -0.26
N ASN A 89 13.46 -20.31 -1.49
CA ASN A 89 12.73 -19.20 -2.09
C ASN A 89 11.41 -18.93 -1.33
N THR A 90 10.69 -19.96 -0.92
CA THR A 90 9.48 -19.84 -0.10
C THR A 90 9.78 -19.23 1.26
N ALA A 91 10.81 -19.71 1.96
CA ALA A 91 11.21 -19.14 3.26
C ALA A 91 11.56 -17.65 3.12
N ARG A 92 12.29 -17.26 2.07
CA ARG A 92 12.61 -15.86 1.78
C ARG A 92 11.36 -15.04 1.53
N ALA A 93 10.46 -15.51 0.68
CA ALA A 93 9.19 -14.83 0.39
C ALA A 93 8.35 -14.61 1.66
N LEU A 94 8.30 -15.60 2.56
CA LEU A 94 7.59 -15.48 3.84
C LEU A 94 8.24 -14.43 4.75
N ILE A 95 9.56 -14.44 4.91
CA ILE A 95 10.29 -13.44 5.71
C ILE A 95 10.05 -12.04 5.15
N THR A 96 10.12 -11.89 3.83
CA THR A 96 9.84 -10.63 3.14
C THR A 96 8.40 -10.16 3.37
N GLY A 97 7.42 -11.05 3.31
CA GLY A 97 6.02 -10.74 3.61
C GLY A 97 5.79 -10.29 5.06
N ILE A 98 6.45 -10.95 6.03
CA ILE A 98 6.41 -10.55 7.44
C ILE A 98 7.03 -9.16 7.62
N ALA A 99 8.19 -8.90 7.02
CA ALA A 99 8.85 -7.60 7.10
C ALA A 99 7.98 -6.48 6.50
N TYR A 100 7.32 -6.73 5.36
CA TYR A 100 6.38 -5.80 4.75
C TYR A 100 5.20 -5.49 5.68
N ASN A 101 4.58 -6.53 6.27
CA ASN A 101 3.46 -6.34 7.19
C ASN A 101 3.87 -5.55 8.44
N LEU A 102 5.07 -5.78 8.98
CA LEU A 102 5.60 -5.04 10.11
C LEU A 102 5.75 -3.54 9.79
N VAL A 103 6.28 -3.21 8.61
CA VAL A 103 6.39 -1.81 8.16
C VAL A 103 5.01 -1.21 7.89
N GLN A 104 4.07 -1.97 7.34
CA GLN A 104 2.72 -1.48 7.11
C GLN A 104 1.99 -1.17 8.43
N LEU A 105 2.19 -2.00 9.45
CA LEU A 105 1.70 -1.75 10.82
C LEU A 105 2.37 -0.52 11.43
N PHE A 106 3.69 -0.42 11.31
CA PHE A 106 4.45 0.76 11.74
C PHE A 106 3.91 2.05 11.11
N LYS A 107 3.66 2.05 9.79
CA LYS A 107 3.07 3.20 9.09
C LYS A 107 1.67 3.54 9.61
N GLN A 108 0.86 2.54 9.93
CA GLN A 108 -0.49 2.75 10.45
C GLN A 108 -0.49 3.40 11.83
N LEU A 109 0.47 3.02 12.67
CA LEU A 109 0.57 3.49 14.06
C LEU A 109 1.28 4.85 14.18
N PHE A 110 2.41 5.03 13.49
CA PHE A 110 3.35 6.14 13.74
C PHE A 110 3.52 7.13 12.57
N VAL A 111 3.00 6.81 11.38
CA VAL A 111 3.17 7.63 10.16
C VAL A 111 1.79 7.99 9.60
N SER A 112 1.02 8.72 10.39
CA SER A 112 -0.37 9.08 10.09
C SER A 112 -0.50 10.13 8.98
N GLU A 113 0.42 11.11 8.90
CA GLU A 113 0.38 12.22 7.95
C GLU A 113 0.75 11.81 6.51
N ASP A 114 1.68 10.87 6.34
CA ASP A 114 2.10 10.40 5.03
C ASP A 114 2.05 8.87 4.91
N ARG A 115 0.85 8.31 5.00
CA ARG A 115 0.62 6.87 4.80
C ARG A 115 1.05 6.35 3.42
N ARG A 116 1.31 7.25 2.46
CA ARG A 116 1.78 6.93 1.11
C ARG A 116 3.31 6.85 1.00
N SER A 117 4.04 7.27 2.03
CA SER A 117 5.49 7.10 2.10
C SER A 117 5.89 5.65 1.85
N THR A 118 6.81 5.43 0.92
CA THR A 118 7.33 4.11 0.59
C THR A 118 8.40 3.67 1.59
N ILE A 119 8.66 2.36 1.70
CA ILE A 119 9.77 1.83 2.51
C ILE A 119 11.11 2.45 2.12
N SER A 120 11.33 2.80 0.85
CA SER A 120 12.56 3.49 0.44
C SER A 120 12.68 4.88 1.07
N SER A 121 11.56 5.61 1.16
CA SER A 121 11.50 6.92 1.80
C SER A 121 11.72 6.79 3.31
N LEU A 122 11.02 5.86 3.96
CA LEU A 122 11.18 5.56 5.38
C LEU A 122 12.60 5.09 5.72
N ARG A 123 13.21 4.29 4.83
CA ARG A 123 14.58 3.82 4.99
C ARG A 123 15.53 5.00 5.00
N PHE A 124 15.41 5.92 4.04
CA PHE A 124 16.23 7.12 3.99
C PHE A 124 16.00 8.05 5.20
N SER A 125 14.75 8.24 5.62
CA SER A 125 14.41 9.23 6.65
C SER A 125 14.64 8.75 8.07
N LEU A 126 14.35 7.48 8.37
CA LEU A 126 14.28 6.95 9.74
C LEU A 126 15.22 5.78 9.99
N PHE A 127 15.52 4.93 9.00
CA PHE A 127 16.32 3.71 9.23
C PHE A 127 17.79 3.85 8.84
N HIS A 128 18.12 4.80 7.97
CA HIS A 128 19.48 5.01 7.46
C HIS A 128 20.11 6.26 8.09
N ILE A 129 20.32 6.19 9.41
CA ILE A 129 20.95 7.26 10.19
C ILE A 129 22.38 6.84 10.51
N ALA A 130 23.35 7.70 10.18
CA ALA A 130 24.74 7.47 10.56
C ALA A 130 24.90 7.48 12.09
N GLY A 131 25.71 6.58 12.62
CA GLY A 131 25.96 6.51 14.06
C GLY A 131 27.25 5.77 14.40
N ARG A 132 27.69 5.91 15.65
CA ARG A 132 28.81 5.15 16.23
C ARG A 132 28.28 4.17 17.27
N ILE A 133 28.83 2.96 17.27
CA ILE A 133 28.54 1.95 18.28
C ILE A 133 29.69 1.94 19.28
N THR A 134 29.37 2.01 20.56
CA THR A 134 30.35 1.99 21.66
C THR A 134 29.94 0.96 22.70
N TRP A 135 30.92 0.40 23.40
CA TRP A 135 30.69 -0.56 24.47
C TRP A 135 31.02 0.11 25.81
N HIS A 136 30.05 0.11 26.72
CA HIS A 136 30.24 0.67 28.05
C HIS A 136 29.52 -0.20 29.09
N ALA A 137 30.22 -0.63 30.14
CA ALA A 137 29.64 -1.40 31.25
C ALA A 137 28.76 -2.60 30.81
N ARG A 138 29.24 -3.42 29.87
CA ARG A 138 28.51 -4.56 29.25
C ARG A 138 27.22 -4.19 28.50
N ARG A 139 27.03 -2.91 28.17
CA ARG A 139 25.93 -2.41 27.35
C ARG A 139 26.44 -1.88 26.01
N VAL A 140 25.69 -2.16 24.96
CA VAL A 140 25.88 -1.58 23.63
C VAL A 140 25.18 -0.23 23.61
N MET A 141 25.94 0.83 23.37
CA MET A 141 25.44 2.19 23.25
C MET A 141 25.57 2.64 21.80
N ILE A 142 24.44 2.98 21.19
CA ILE A 142 24.36 3.48 19.80
C ILE A 142 24.21 5.00 19.87
N HIS A 143 25.18 5.73 19.35
CA HIS A 143 25.11 7.19 19.22
C HIS A 143 24.75 7.53 17.79
N LEU A 144 23.58 8.13 17.58
CA LEU A 144 23.16 8.60 16.27
C LEU A 144 23.73 9.99 15.99
N ALA A 145 23.94 10.32 14.72
CA ALA A 145 24.36 11.65 14.31
C ALA A 145 23.42 12.72 14.87
N SER A 146 23.95 13.86 15.31
CA SER A 146 23.13 14.91 15.94
C SER A 146 22.44 15.84 14.93
N ASN A 147 22.90 15.85 13.67
CA ASN A 147 22.57 16.86 12.65
C ASN A 147 21.87 16.28 11.41
N TYR A 148 21.14 15.16 11.53
CA TYR A 148 20.36 14.64 10.40
C TYR A 148 19.00 15.35 10.29
N VAL A 149 18.53 15.48 9.06
CA VAL A 149 17.35 16.30 8.68
C VAL A 149 16.09 15.90 9.44
N TYR A 150 15.89 14.60 9.68
CA TYR A 150 14.65 14.06 10.25
C TYR A 150 14.70 13.87 11.78
N LYS A 151 15.65 14.49 12.49
CA LYS A 151 15.86 14.30 13.93
C LYS A 151 14.61 14.51 14.78
N ASN A 152 13.92 15.63 14.58
CA ASN A 152 12.73 15.94 15.38
C ASN A 152 11.59 14.95 15.12
N TRP A 153 11.51 14.38 13.92
CA TRP A 153 10.54 13.34 13.62
C TRP A 153 10.91 12.01 14.28
N PHE A 154 12.17 11.59 14.14
CA PHE A 154 12.67 10.37 14.77
C PHE A 154 12.54 10.41 16.30
N SER A 155 12.89 11.53 16.95
CA SER A 155 12.77 11.66 18.42
C SER A 155 11.32 11.50 18.88
N ARG A 156 10.37 12.22 18.25
CA ARG A 156 8.93 12.07 18.56
C ARG A 156 8.46 10.63 18.40
N LEU A 157 8.88 9.99 17.31
CA LEU A 157 8.51 8.61 17.02
C LEU A 157 9.06 7.64 18.07
N MET A 158 10.31 7.82 18.51
CA MET A 158 10.90 7.03 19.58
C MET A 158 10.14 7.19 20.91
N ASP A 159 9.69 8.42 21.22
CA ASP A 159 8.89 8.68 22.40
C ASP A 159 7.52 7.98 22.33
N GLU A 160 6.84 8.04 21.18
CA GLU A 160 5.56 7.34 20.94
C GLU A 160 5.71 5.81 21.07
N VAL A 161 6.79 5.24 20.52
CA VAL A 161 7.08 3.82 20.65
C VAL A 161 7.33 3.43 22.11
N HIS A 162 8.01 4.27 22.88
CA HIS A 162 8.27 4.01 24.30
C HIS A 162 6.98 4.03 25.13
N GLN A 163 6.06 4.94 24.82
CA GLN A 163 4.76 5.02 25.48
C GLN A 163 3.87 3.82 25.20
N LEU A 164 3.94 3.21 24.01
CA LEU A 164 3.19 1.99 23.71
C LEU A 164 3.75 0.73 24.38
N ALA A 165 5.03 0.75 24.75
CA ALA A 165 5.69 -0.36 25.41
C ALA A 165 5.53 -0.35 26.95
N THR A 166 4.98 0.74 27.50
CA THR A 166 4.75 0.95 28.93
C THR A 166 3.27 0.75 29.25
#